data_AF-A0A6L8A532-F1
#
_entry.id   AF-A0A6L8A532-F1
#
_cell.length_a   1.000
_cell.length_b   1.000
_cell.length_c   1.000
_cell.angle_alpha   90.00
_cell.angle_beta   90.00
_cell.angle_gamma   90.00
#
_symmetry.space_group_name_H-M   'P 1'
#
loop_
_entity.id
_entity.type
_entity.pdbx_description
1 polymer ?
#
loop_
_entity_poly.entity_id
_entity_poly.type
_entity_poly.pdbx_seq_one_letter_code
_entity_poly.pdbx_strand_id
1 'polypeptide(L)'
;MSRPRAALDTTRPFLLEDGASLTPSLRLGIRQDRGDPETGVGMALSAGLSWADPQRGISAEVKGRTLLTHTEEEFREQGVTFA
;
A
#
# COMPACT_ATOMS: atom_id res chain seq x y z
N MET A 1 -25.57 8.80 -8.10
CA MET A 1 -24.88 7.50 -8.24
C MET A 1 -23.77 7.42 -7.21
N SER A 2 -23.86 6.50 -6.26
CA SER A 2 -22.85 6.33 -5.20
C SER A 2 -21.81 5.28 -5.63
N ARG A 3 -20.53 5.57 -5.44
CA ARG A 3 -19.40 4.65 -5.72
C ARG A 3 -18.81 4.21 -4.38
N PRO A 4 -19.30 3.12 -3.77
CA PRO A 4 -18.78 2.70 -2.47
C PRO A 4 -17.32 2.27 -2.63
N ARG A 5 -16.51 2.65 -1.64
CA ARG A 5 -15.10 2.29 -1.51
C ARG A 5 -14.90 1.70 -0.13
N ALA A 6 -14.17 0.59 -0.08
CA ALA A 6 -13.75 -0.04 1.16
C ALA A 6 -12.24 -0.24 1.11
N ALA A 7 -11.59 -0.15 2.27
CA ALA A 7 -10.18 -0.47 2.41
C ALA A 7 -9.95 -1.17 3.75
N LEU A 8 -9.00 -2.10 3.75
CA LEU A 8 -8.47 -2.75 4.93
C LEU A 8 -6.97 -2.50 4.98
N ASP A 9 -6.50 -2.06 6.15
CA ASP A 9 -5.12 -1.73 6.43
C ASP A 9 -4.58 -2.62 7.54
N THR A 10 -3.32 -3.04 7.42
CA THR A 10 -2.60 -3.75 8.46
C THR A 10 -1.16 -3.29 8.48
N THR A 11 -0.67 -2.96 9.67
CA THR A 11 0.73 -2.62 9.91
C THR A 11 1.20 -3.38 11.14
N ARG A 12 2.49 -3.71 11.18
CA ARG A 12 3.07 -4.33 12.37
C ARG A 12 4.50 -3.83 12.59
N PRO A 13 4.78 -3.04 13.63
CA PRO A 13 6.12 -2.58 13.92
C PRO A 13 6.97 -3.72 14.52
N PHE A 14 8.23 -3.76 14.14
CA PHE A 14 9.28 -4.59 14.74
C PHE A 14 10.39 -3.66 15.23
N LEU A 15 10.81 -3.85 16.48
CA LEU A 15 11.99 -3.19 17.02
C LEU A 15 13.23 -4.02 16.68
N LEU A 16 14.27 -3.34 16.23
CA LEU A 16 15.58 -3.91 15.95
C LEU A 16 16.49 -3.73 17.17
N GLU A 17 17.53 -4.54 17.28
CA GLU A 17 18.45 -4.51 18.44
C GLU A 17 19.23 -3.20 18.57
N ASP A 18 19.44 -2.49 17.46
CA ASP A 18 20.12 -1.19 17.39
C ASP A 18 19.21 0.00 17.74
N GLY A 19 17.95 -0.25 18.12
CA GLY A 19 16.96 0.79 18.41
C GLY A 19 16.27 1.36 17.17
N ALA A 20 16.60 0.87 15.98
CA ALA A 20 15.84 1.15 14.78
C ALA A 20 14.48 0.42 14.81
N SER A 21 13.56 0.84 13.94
CA SER A 21 12.25 0.22 13.78
C SER A 21 12.01 -0.15 12.33
N LEU A 22 11.38 -1.31 12.12
CA LEU A 22 10.94 -1.80 10.82
C LEU A 22 9.43 -2.00 10.86
N THR A 23 8.70 -1.31 9.99
CA THR A 23 7.23 -1.36 9.95
C THR A 23 6.77 -1.80 8.56
N PRO A 24 6.53 -3.11 8.35
CA PRO A 24 5.75 -3.58 7.22
C PRO A 24 4.29 -3.10 7.29
N SER A 25 3.73 -2.87 6.11
CA SER A 25 2.35 -2.47 5.90
C SER A 25 1.73 -3.19 4.71
N LEU A 26 0.43 -3.47 4.80
CA LEU A 26 -0.39 -4.04 3.74
C LEU A 26 -1.74 -3.34 3.72
N ARG A 27 -2.22 -2.99 2.53
CA ARG A 27 -3.55 -2.41 2.30
C ARG A 27 -4.25 -3.14 1.17
N LEU A 28 -5.47 -3.58 1.40
CA LEU A 28 -6.38 -4.09 0.37
C LEU A 28 -7.51 -3.07 0.16
N GLY A 29 -7.68 -2.58 -1.07
CA GLY A 29 -8.74 -1.64 -1.44
C GLY A 29 -9.71 -2.26 -2.43
N ILE A 30 -11.01 -2.01 -2.24
CA ILE A 30 -12.09 -2.41 -3.14
C ILE A 30 -12.88 -1.16 -3.55
N ARG A 31 -13.13 -1.02 -4.84
CA ARG A 31 -13.96 0.04 -5.44
C ARG A 31 -15.05 -0.61 -6.28
N GLN A 32 -16.28 -0.17 -6.08
CA GLN A 32 -17.38 -0.56 -6.95
C GLN A 32 -17.79 0.65 -7.80
N ASP A 33 -17.56 0.56 -9.10
CA ASP A 33 -18.02 1.57 -10.06
C ASP A 33 -19.32 1.04 -10.68
N ARG A 34 -20.46 1.58 -10.22
CA ARG A 34 -21.78 1.25 -10.77
C ARG A 34 -22.08 2.19 -11.94
N GLY A 35 -22.04 1.67 -13.15
CA GLY A 35 -22.43 2.35 -14.38
C GLY A 35 -23.05 1.35 -15.36
N ASP A 36 -24.17 1.71 -15.99
CA ASP A 36 -24.79 0.94 -17.06
C ASP A 36 -23.96 1.13 -18.35
N PRO A 37 -23.55 0.07 -19.09
CA PRO A 37 -23.93 -1.35 -18.99
C PRO A 37 -22.92 -2.27 -18.27
N GLU A 38 -21.85 -1.75 -17.66
CA GLU A 38 -20.80 -2.57 -17.05
C GLU A 38 -20.57 -2.19 -15.57
N THR A 39 -21.04 -3.04 -14.66
CA THR A 39 -20.66 -2.93 -13.24
C THR A 39 -19.23 -3.41 -13.07
N GLY A 40 -18.28 -2.47 -12.97
CA GLY A 40 -16.87 -2.77 -12.69
C GLY A 40 -16.60 -2.86 -11.18
N VAL A 41 -15.95 -3.94 -10.74
CA VAL A 41 -15.33 -4.03 -9.41
C VAL A 41 -13.82 -3.92 -9.60
N GLY A 42 -13.22 -2.89 -8.99
CA GLY A 42 -11.77 -2.69 -8.93
C GLY A 42 -11.23 -3.09 -7.56
N MET A 43 -10.11 -3.79 -7.55
CA MET A 43 -9.39 -4.24 -6.36
C MET A 43 -7.93 -3.84 -6.50
N ALA A 44 -7.31 -3.42 -5.40
CA ALA A 44 -5.92 -3.02 -5.35
C ALA A 44 -5.27 -3.57 -4.09
N LEU A 45 -4.03 -4.05 -4.21
CA LEU A 45 -3.20 -4.43 -3.08
C LEU A 45 -1.98 -3.51 -3.04
N SER A 46 -1.74 -2.90 -1.88
CA SER A 46 -0.52 -2.14 -1.62
C SER A 46 0.26 -2.80 -0.49
N ALA A 47 1.57 -2.89 -0.65
CA ALA A 47 2.49 -3.32 0.39
C ALA A 47 3.53 -2.23 0.60
N GLY A 48 4.00 -2.07 1.84
CA GLY A 48 5.05 -1.12 2.16
C GLY A 48 5.96 -1.64 3.26
N LEU A 49 7.16 -1.10 3.30
CA LEU A 49 8.14 -1.33 4.34
C LEU A 49 8.79 0.00 4.70
N SER A 50 8.63 0.42 5.95
CA SER A 50 9.28 1.62 6.48
C SER A 50 10.36 1.20 7.47
N TRP A 51 11.52 1.82 7.39
CA TRP A 51 12.62 1.69 8.34
C TRP A 51 12.95 3.06 8.91
N ALA A 52 13.22 3.13 10.21
CA ALA A 52 13.66 4.36 10.86
C ALA A 52 14.72 4.06 11.92
N ASP A 53 15.81 4.79 11.88
CA ASP A 53 16.87 4.81 12.90
C ASP A 53 16.87 6.18 13.59
N PRO A 54 16.25 6.30 14.78
CA PRO A 54 16.17 7.56 15.52
C PRO A 54 17.52 8.07 15.99
N GLN A 55 18.52 7.20 16.20
CA GLN A 55 19.83 7.61 16.69
C GLN A 55 20.61 8.35 15.61
N ARG A 56 20.46 7.92 14.35
CA ARG A 56 21.09 8.57 13.19
C ARG A 56 20.20 9.62 12.54
N GLY A 57 18.91 9.67 12.93
CA GLY A 57 17.91 10.56 12.32
C GLY A 57 17.61 10.20 10.86
N ILE A 58 17.78 8.93 10.48
CA ILE A 58 17.59 8.47 9.09
C ILE A 58 16.31 7.65 9.03
N SER A 59 15.53 7.86 7.96
CA SER A 59 14.39 7.01 7.63
C SER A 59 14.43 6.61 6.16
N ALA A 60 13.87 5.45 5.86
CA ALA A 60 13.69 4.96 4.50
C ALA A 60 12.31 4.31 4.38
N GLU A 61 11.69 4.47 3.23
CA GLU A 61 10.40 3.83 2.95
C GLU A 61 10.38 3.30 1.53
N VAL A 62 9.85 2.07 1.39
CA VAL A 62 9.55 1.46 0.11
C VAL A 62 8.08 1.10 0.09
N LYS A 63 7.37 1.53 -0.96
CA LYS A 63 5.97 1.19 -1.20
C LYS A 63 5.82 0.57 -2.59
N GLY A 64 4.94 -0.41 -2.69
CA GLY A 64 4.51 -1.00 -3.94
C GLY A 64 2.99 -1.12 -3.95
N ARG A 65 2.40 -0.97 -5.13
CA ARG A 65 0.96 -1.14 -5.36
C ARG A 65 0.75 -1.95 -6.62
N THR A 66 -0.22 -2.86 -6.58
CA THR A 66 -0.71 -3.63 -7.72
C THR A 66 -2.22 -3.54 -7.80
N LEU A 67 -2.74 -3.48 -9.03
CA LEU A 67 -4.18 -3.55 -9.31
C LEU A 67 -4.53 -5.00 -9.62
N LEU A 68 -5.53 -5.55 -8.94
CA LEU A 68 -5.91 -6.97 -9.03
C LEU A 68 -7.07 -7.20 -10.02
N THR A 69 -7.68 -6.16 -10.55
CA THR A 69 -8.79 -6.27 -11.53
C THR A 69 -8.47 -5.41 -12.74
N HIS A 70 -8.74 -5.99 -13.92
CA HIS A 70 -8.01 -5.86 -15.19
C HIS A 70 -6.82 -6.82 -15.26
N THR A 71 -7.09 -8.06 -15.64
CA THR A 71 -6.10 -9.06 -16.08
C THR A 71 -5.54 -8.58 -17.42
N GLU A 72 -4.66 -7.59 -17.39
CA GLU A 72 -3.67 -7.27 -18.42
C GLU A 72 -2.73 -6.20 -17.83
N GLU A 73 -1.45 -6.58 -17.70
CA GLU A 73 -0.27 -5.76 -17.35
C GLU A 73 0.04 -5.47 -15.87
N GLU A 74 1.19 -6.02 -15.44
CA GLU A 74 1.83 -5.78 -14.16
C GLU A 74 2.28 -4.31 -14.00
N PHE A 75 1.45 -3.47 -13.39
CA PHE A 75 1.85 -2.11 -13.03
C PHE A 75 2.62 -2.10 -11.70
N ARG A 76 3.93 -1.81 -11.71
CA ARG A 76 4.80 -1.71 -10.54
C ARG A 76 5.36 -0.29 -10.38
N GLU A 77 4.80 0.46 -9.44
CA GLU A 77 5.29 1.80 -9.05
C GLU A 77 6.21 1.67 -7.82
N GLN A 78 7.41 2.26 -7.87
CA GLN A 78 8.36 2.34 -6.75
C GLN A 78 8.66 3.81 -6.46
N GLY A 79 8.52 4.22 -5.20
CA GLY A 79 8.83 5.58 -4.75
C GLY A 79 9.76 5.54 -3.53
N VAL A 80 10.76 6.42 -3.53
CA VAL A 80 11.66 6.67 -2.39
C VAL A 80 11.45 8.11 -1.95
N THR A 81 11.08 8.32 -0.69
CA THR A 81 10.98 9.65 -0.07
C THR A 81 12.06 9.76 0.99
N PHE A 82 12.79 10.88 0.97
CA PHE A 82 13.72 11.26 2.04
C PHE A 82 13.07 12.41 2.83
N ALA A 83 13.04 12.30 4.15
CA ALA A 83 12.54 13.34 5.08
C ALA A 83 13.70 13.85 5.93
#